data_AF-A0A2H9LF04-F1
#
_entry.id   AF-A0A2H9LF04-F1
#
_cell.length_a   1.000
_cell.length_b   1.000
_cell.length_c   1.000
_cell.angle_alpha   90.00
_cell.angle_beta   90.00
_cell.angle_gamma   90.00
#
_symmetry.space_group_name_H-M   'P 1'
#
loop_
_entity.id
_entity.type
_entity.pdbx_description
1 polymer ?
#
loop_
_entity_poly.entity_id
_entity_poly.type
_entity_poly.pdbx_seq_one_letter_code
_entity_poly.pdbx_strand_id
1 'polypeptide(L)'
;MNKNLRKLVQGKFEKQLYKSIVEESNSNLPKVAREDKFNGVKAMYLSTLRNVDRGYVKKGVAKKIISTLVLAAMVDTPESLKIKAQYKKKYGRGLPGLLVLSPTKTCNLKCMGCYASSSSADKNTLE
;
A
#
# COMPACT_ATOMS: atom_id res chain seq x y z
N MET A 1 5.24 -16.38 -18.33
CA MET A 1 6.37 -16.71 -17.42
C MET A 1 6.16 -18.12 -16.92
N ASN A 2 7.16 -18.98 -17.01
CA ASN A 2 7.07 -20.37 -16.55
C ASN A 2 6.75 -20.40 -15.03
N LYS A 3 5.77 -21.23 -14.61
CA LYS A 3 5.29 -21.31 -13.22
C LYS A 3 6.41 -21.63 -12.22
N ASN A 4 7.38 -22.44 -12.62
CA ASN A 4 8.50 -22.85 -11.77
C ASN A 4 9.51 -21.72 -11.56
N LEU A 5 9.84 -20.98 -12.63
CA LEU A 5 10.68 -19.79 -12.55
C LEU A 5 10.04 -18.72 -11.65
N ARG A 6 8.71 -18.57 -11.74
CA ARG A 6 7.95 -17.66 -10.88
C ARG A 6 8.08 -18.02 -9.40
N LYS A 7 7.84 -19.29 -9.02
CA LYS A 7 7.97 -19.73 -7.61
C LYS A 7 9.36 -19.43 -7.03
N LEU A 8 10.42 -19.63 -7.82
CA LEU A 8 11.79 -19.40 -7.39
C LEU A 8 12.05 -17.91 -7.13
N VAL A 9 11.60 -17.04 -8.05
CA VAL A 9 11.68 -15.58 -7.88
C VAL A 9 10.87 -15.10 -6.68
N GLN A 10 9.66 -15.66 -6.48
CA GLN A 10 8.81 -15.35 -5.34
C GLN A 10 9.49 -15.69 -4.01
N GLY A 11 10.11 -16.86 -3.90
CA GLY A 11 10.81 -17.27 -2.68
C GLY A 11 11.97 -16.35 -2.31
N LYS A 12 12.77 -15.90 -3.31
CA LYS A 12 13.84 -14.92 -3.07
C LYS A 12 13.28 -13.56 -2.65
N PHE A 13 12.23 -13.10 -3.33
CA PHE A 13 11.59 -11.82 -3.02
C PHE A 13 10.99 -11.80 -1.61
N GLU A 14 10.32 -12.88 -1.20
CA GLU A 14 9.76 -13.00 0.16
C GLU A 14 10.84 -12.96 1.25
N LYS A 15 11.97 -13.66 1.05
CA LYS A 15 13.10 -13.60 1.99
C LYS A 15 13.65 -12.18 2.12
N GLN A 16 13.81 -11.49 0.99
CA GLN A 16 14.30 -10.11 0.97
C GLN A 16 13.33 -9.15 1.66
N LEU A 17 12.02 -9.32 1.45
CA LEU A 17 10.97 -8.57 2.12
C LEU A 17 10.97 -8.80 3.64
N TYR A 18 11.08 -10.06 4.06
CA TYR A 18 11.12 -10.40 5.48
C TYR A 18 12.32 -9.76 6.16
N LYS A 19 13.51 -9.90 5.55
CA LYS A 19 14.74 -9.29 6.05
C LYS A 19 14.59 -7.77 6.18
N SER A 20 14.05 -7.08 5.17
CA SER A 20 13.88 -5.62 5.20
C SER A 20 12.82 -5.13 6.19
N ILE A 21 11.69 -5.83 6.34
CA ILE A 21 10.56 -5.39 7.17
C ILE A 21 10.71 -5.83 8.64
N VAL A 22 11.27 -7.02 8.87
CA VAL A 22 11.32 -7.64 10.20
C VAL A 22 12.70 -7.51 10.81
N GLU A 23 13.77 -7.84 10.09
CA GLU A 23 15.13 -7.92 10.67
C GLU A 23 15.84 -6.56 10.65
N GLU A 24 15.86 -5.88 9.51
CA GLU A 24 16.60 -4.63 9.26
C GLU A 24 15.72 -3.37 9.37
N SER A 25 14.52 -3.50 9.93
CA SER A 25 13.61 -2.37 10.06
C SER A 25 14.14 -1.36 11.07
N ASN A 26 14.28 -0.11 10.61
CA ASN A 26 14.61 1.06 11.44
C ASN A 26 13.44 1.54 12.33
N SER A 27 12.35 0.77 12.41
CA SER A 27 11.17 1.12 13.22
C SER A 27 11.32 0.64 14.67
N ASN A 28 10.88 1.46 15.63
CA ASN A 28 10.74 1.06 17.04
C ASN A 28 9.53 0.13 17.30
N LEU A 29 9.02 -0.55 16.26
CA LEU A 29 7.87 -1.44 16.38
C LEU A 29 8.28 -2.76 17.05
N PRO A 30 7.44 -3.31 17.95
CA PRO A 30 7.60 -4.67 18.45
C PRO A 30 7.73 -5.66 17.31
N LYS A 31 8.46 -6.77 17.54
CA LYS A 31 8.68 -7.78 16.50
C LYS A 31 7.37 -8.30 15.90
N VAL A 32 6.36 -8.53 16.73
CA VAL A 32 5.01 -8.96 16.31
C VAL A 32 4.39 -7.99 15.30
N ALA A 33 4.43 -6.68 15.59
CA ALA A 33 3.90 -5.67 14.67
C ALA A 33 4.68 -5.61 13.34
N ARG A 34 5.98 -5.90 13.36
CA ARG A 34 6.78 -6.03 12.12
C ARG A 34 6.41 -7.27 11.31
N GLU A 35 6.17 -8.39 11.98
CA GLU A 35 5.70 -9.64 11.35
C GLU A 35 4.30 -9.45 10.74
N ASP A 36 3.39 -8.76 11.43
CA ASP A 36 2.06 -8.40 10.90
C ASP A 36 2.16 -7.52 9.65
N LYS A 37 3.05 -6.52 9.67
CA LYS A 37 3.33 -5.69 8.51
C LYS A 37 3.83 -6.52 7.33
N PHE A 38 4.75 -7.45 7.58
CA PHE A 38 5.25 -8.37 6.56
C PHE A 38 4.11 -9.22 5.97
N ASN A 39 3.25 -9.79 6.81
CA ASN A 39 2.11 -10.59 6.39
C ASN A 39 1.13 -9.78 5.51
N GLY A 40 0.85 -8.52 5.90
CA GLY A 40 0.04 -7.60 5.10
C GLY A 40 0.64 -7.33 3.72
N VAL A 41 1.93 -6.97 3.66
CA VAL A 41 2.62 -6.73 2.39
C VAL A 41 2.67 -7.98 1.51
N LYS A 42 2.95 -9.14 2.10
CA LYS A 42 2.94 -10.44 1.42
C LYS A 42 1.57 -10.74 0.82
N ALA A 43 0.50 -10.56 1.59
CA ALA A 43 -0.87 -10.78 1.12
C ALA A 43 -1.22 -9.86 -0.07
N MET A 44 -0.85 -8.57 0.00
CA MET A 44 -1.10 -7.60 -1.06
C MET A 44 -0.38 -7.95 -2.37
N TYR A 45 0.91 -8.28 -2.32
CA TYR A 45 1.67 -8.61 -3.52
C TYR A 45 1.19 -9.95 -4.14
N LEU A 46 0.92 -10.96 -3.32
CA LEU A 46 0.38 -12.24 -3.79
C LEU A 46 -1.00 -12.06 -4.42
N SER A 47 -1.86 -11.24 -3.82
CA SER A 47 -3.17 -10.89 -4.37
C SER A 47 -3.02 -10.19 -5.72
N THR A 48 -2.08 -9.25 -5.85
CA THR A 48 -1.80 -8.56 -7.11
C THR A 48 -1.40 -9.56 -8.20
N LEU A 49 -0.50 -10.50 -7.90
CA LEU A 49 -0.10 -11.53 -8.86
C LEU A 49 -1.26 -12.44 -9.27
N ARG A 50 -2.11 -12.88 -8.32
CA ARG A 50 -3.30 -13.69 -8.62
C ARG A 50 -4.26 -12.93 -9.54
N ASN A 51 -4.46 -11.64 -9.31
CA ASN A 51 -5.36 -10.82 -10.13
C ASN A 51 -4.77 -10.52 -11.52
N VAL A 52 -3.45 -10.47 -11.66
CA VAL A 52 -2.78 -10.45 -12.98
C VAL A 52 -3.00 -11.77 -13.71
N ASP A 53 -2.83 -12.90 -13.04
CA ASP A 53 -3.02 -14.23 -13.64
C ASP A 53 -4.48 -14.47 -14.07
N ARG A 54 -5.44 -13.91 -13.33
CA ARG A 54 -6.88 -13.94 -13.68
C ARG A 54 -7.29 -12.94 -14.76
N GLY A 55 -6.39 -12.05 -15.20
CA GLY A 55 -6.70 -11.01 -16.18
C GLY A 55 -7.46 -9.80 -15.63
N TYR A 56 -7.73 -9.74 -14.33
CA TYR A 56 -8.41 -8.60 -13.68
C TYR A 56 -7.53 -7.36 -13.60
N VAL A 57 -6.20 -7.54 -13.57
CA VAL A 57 -5.22 -6.45 -13.51
C VAL A 57 -4.23 -6.56 -14.65
N LYS A 58 -4.11 -5.51 -15.46
CA LYS A 58 -3.08 -5.43 -16.51
C LYS A 58 -1.68 -5.38 -15.88
N LYS A 59 -0.70 -6.03 -16.52
CA LYS A 59 0.71 -6.10 -16.04
C LYS A 59 1.30 -4.71 -15.73
N GLY A 60 1.02 -3.71 -16.56
CA GLY A 60 1.50 -2.34 -16.33
C GLY A 60 0.93 -1.69 -15.05
N VAL A 61 -0.34 -1.97 -14.74
CA VAL A 61 -0.99 -1.51 -13.51
C VAL A 61 -0.39 -2.24 -12.30
N ALA A 62 -0.22 -3.55 -12.38
CA ALA A 62 0.43 -4.33 -11.32
C ALA A 62 1.86 -3.86 -11.04
N LYS A 63 2.64 -3.52 -12.09
CA LYS A 63 3.98 -2.94 -11.93
C LYS A 63 3.92 -1.64 -11.13
N LYS A 64 2.99 -0.74 -11.44
CA LYS A 64 2.78 0.50 -10.69
C LYS A 64 2.41 0.21 -9.23
N ILE A 65 1.43 -0.66 -8.97
CA ILE A 65 1.02 -1.04 -7.62
C ILE A 65 2.21 -1.53 -6.80
N ILE A 66 3.04 -2.42 -7.36
CA ILE A 66 4.22 -2.93 -6.67
C ILE A 66 5.25 -1.82 -6.41
N SER A 67 5.56 -1.00 -7.43
CA SER A 67 6.59 0.03 -7.28
C SER A 67 6.20 1.15 -6.33
N THR A 68 4.92 1.57 -6.31
CA THR A 68 4.47 2.70 -5.49
C THR A 68 3.99 2.26 -4.12
N LEU A 69 2.98 1.38 -4.08
CA LEU A 69 2.36 1.00 -2.82
C LEU A 69 3.30 0.11 -1.99
N VAL A 70 3.87 -0.93 -2.58
CA VAL A 70 4.69 -1.88 -1.82
C VAL A 70 6.08 -1.30 -1.55
N LEU A 71 6.84 -0.97 -2.61
CA LEU A 71 8.25 -0.62 -2.46
C LEU A 71 8.49 0.80 -1.94
N ALA A 72 7.66 1.78 -2.31
CA ALA A 72 7.88 3.17 -1.90
C ALA A 72 7.15 3.54 -0.60
N ALA A 73 5.93 3.04 -0.39
CA ALA A 73 5.13 3.40 0.79
C ALA A 73 5.33 2.46 1.98
N MET A 74 5.41 1.13 1.74
CA MET A 74 5.41 0.13 2.83
C MET A 74 6.80 -0.40 3.20
N VAL A 75 7.78 -0.35 2.29
CA VAL A 75 9.16 -0.82 2.53
C VAL A 75 10.11 0.38 2.64
N ASP A 76 11.01 0.35 3.62
CA ASP A 76 12.02 1.40 3.83
C ASP A 76 13.24 1.15 2.94
N THR A 77 13.09 1.43 1.65
CA THR A 77 14.23 1.46 0.70
C THR A 77 15.08 2.72 0.92
N PRO A 78 16.38 2.71 0.54
CA PRO A 78 17.24 3.90 0.65
C PRO A 78 16.65 5.15 0.00
N GLU A 79 16.00 4.97 -1.16
CA GLU A 79 15.31 6.05 -1.87
C GLU A 79 14.09 6.57 -1.09
N SER A 80 13.24 5.67 -0.58
CA SER A 80 12.08 6.07 0.22
C SER A 80 12.48 6.82 1.50
N LEU A 81 13.56 6.40 2.16
CA LEU A 81 14.08 7.05 3.37
C LEU A 81 14.57 8.46 3.05
N LYS A 82 15.28 8.64 1.92
CA LYS A 82 15.71 9.95 1.44
C LYS A 82 14.52 10.88 1.19
N ILE A 83 13.47 10.40 0.53
CA ILE A 83 12.25 11.18 0.26
C ILE A 83 11.55 11.57 1.57
N LYS A 84 11.38 10.62 2.51
CA LYS A 84 10.78 10.89 3.82
C LYS A 84 11.58 11.93 4.61
N ALA A 85 12.91 11.86 4.57
CA ALA A 85 13.79 12.82 5.22
C ALA A 85 13.68 14.23 4.59
N GLN A 86 13.67 14.32 3.26
CA GLN A 86 13.49 15.59 2.55
C GLN A 86 12.12 16.22 2.84
N TYR A 87 11.05 15.42 2.85
CA TYR A 87 9.71 15.88 3.21
C TYR A 87 9.66 16.43 4.64
N LYS A 88 10.25 15.69 5.61
CA LYS A 88 10.33 16.13 7.00
C LYS A 88 11.14 17.41 7.16
N LYS A 89 12.26 17.55 6.44
CA LYS A 89 13.06 18.79 6.42
C LYS A 89 12.27 19.97 5.87
N LYS A 90 11.45 19.76 4.83
CA LYS A 90 10.66 20.83 4.19
C LYS A 90 9.46 21.27 5.03
N TYR A 91 8.73 20.33 5.64
CA TYR A 91 7.43 20.60 6.27
C TYR A 91 7.40 20.44 7.80
N GLY A 92 8.55 20.12 8.42
CA GLY A 92 8.66 19.93 9.88
C GLY A 92 7.97 18.67 10.41
N ARG A 93 7.30 17.87 9.55
CA ARG A 93 6.54 16.68 9.94
C ARG A 93 6.79 15.51 9.00
N GLY A 94 6.62 14.28 9.51
CA GLY A 94 6.74 13.06 8.72
C GLY A 94 5.71 12.99 7.59
N LEU A 95 6.05 12.28 6.51
CA LEU A 95 5.11 11.99 5.43
C LEU A 95 3.94 11.16 5.98
N PRO A 96 2.67 11.55 5.73
CA PRO A 96 1.53 10.74 6.15
C PRO A 96 1.57 9.38 5.45
N GLY A 97 1.44 8.30 6.24
CA GLY A 97 1.46 6.94 5.71
C GLY A 97 0.17 6.51 5.01
N LEU A 98 -0.93 7.21 5.24
CA LEU A 98 -2.25 6.95 4.65
C LEU A 98 -2.95 8.29 4.42
N LEU A 99 -3.49 8.46 3.21
CA LEU A 99 -4.39 9.55 2.88
C LEU A 99 -5.74 8.96 2.51
N VAL A 100 -6.74 9.19 3.35
CA VAL A 100 -8.12 8.79 3.04
C VAL A 100 -8.73 9.88 2.18
N LEU A 101 -8.95 9.55 0.91
CA LEU A 101 -9.70 10.40 -0.02
C LEU A 101 -11.13 9.89 -0.05
N SER A 102 -12.07 10.76 0.28
CA SER A 102 -13.49 10.44 0.17
C SER A 102 -14.12 11.37 -0.88
N PRO A 103 -13.93 11.02 -2.17
CA PRO A 103 -14.07 11.96 -3.29
C PRO A 103 -15.51 12.37 -3.56
N THR A 104 -16.49 11.59 -3.12
CA THR A 104 -17.89 11.87 -3.37
C THR A 104 -18.68 11.92 -2.07
N LYS A 105 -19.80 12.64 -2.10
CA LYS A 105 -20.87 12.53 -1.13
C LYS A 105 -22.05 11.84 -1.81
N THR A 106 -21.83 10.63 -2.31
CA THR A 106 -22.87 9.82 -2.95
C THR A 106 -23.11 8.59 -2.10
N CYS A 107 -24.00 8.69 -1.12
CA CYS A 107 -24.43 7.57 -0.31
C CYS A 107 -25.96 7.53 -0.30
N ASN A 108 -26.54 6.33 -0.39
CA ASN A 108 -27.99 6.12 -0.30
C ASN A 108 -28.49 5.97 1.15
N LEU A 109 -27.60 6.06 2.14
CA LEU A 109 -27.91 5.92 3.56
C LEU A 109 -27.89 7.29 4.27
N LYS A 110 -28.82 7.49 5.21
CA LYS A 110 -28.97 8.71 6.02
C LYS A 110 -28.46 8.49 7.45
N CYS A 111 -27.22 8.03 7.57
CA CYS A 111 -26.63 7.70 8.87
C CYS A 111 -26.44 8.96 9.71
N MET A 112 -26.98 8.97 10.93
CA MET A 112 -26.77 10.05 11.89
C MET A 112 -25.26 10.23 12.15
N GLY A 113 -24.77 11.48 12.09
CA GLY A 113 -23.35 11.80 12.30
C GLY A 113 -22.41 11.44 11.15
N CYS A 114 -22.91 10.99 10.00
CA CYS A 114 -22.05 10.67 8.86
C CYS A 114 -21.65 11.94 8.09
N TYR A 115 -20.34 12.13 7.88
CA TYR A 115 -19.80 13.22 7.03
C TYR A 115 -20.35 13.15 5.57
N ALA A 116 -20.69 11.93 5.13
CA ALA A 116 -21.24 11.63 3.81
C ALA A 116 -22.76 11.44 3.82
N SER A 117 -23.47 11.86 4.89
CA SER A 117 -24.94 11.91 4.93
C SER A 117 -25.43 12.86 3.83
N SER A 118 -25.56 12.32 2.64
CA SER A 118 -25.91 13.04 1.44
C SER A 118 -27.39 12.81 1.21
N SER A 119 -28.18 13.86 1.41
CA SER A 119 -29.49 13.88 0.78
C SER A 119 -29.26 14.00 -0.74
N SER A 120 -30.24 13.61 -1.56
CA SER A 120 -30.16 13.86 -3.02
C SER A 120 -29.98 15.35 -3.35
N ALA A 121 -30.30 16.25 -2.41
CA ALA A 121 -30.10 17.68 -2.54
C ALA A 121 -28.65 18.15 -2.28
N ASP A 122 -27.81 17.35 -1.60
CA ASP A 122 -26.44 17.72 -1.18
C ASP A 122 -25.35 16.86 -1.87
N LYS A 123 -25.65 16.35 -3.06
CA LYS A 123 -24.79 15.44 -3.81
C LYS A 123 -23.56 16.18 -4.36
N ASN A 124 -22.36 15.81 -3.92
CA ASN A 124 -21.10 16.25 -4.51
C ASN A 124 -20.41 15.10 -5.24
N THR A 125 -20.01 15.35 -6.49
CA THR A 125 -19.41 14.37 -7.41
C THR A 125 -18.14 14.97 -8.02
N LEU A 126 -17.21 14.11 -8.46
CA LEU A 126 -16.06 14.54 -9.25
C LEU A 126 -16.51 14.66 -10.72
N GLU A 127 -16.49 15.88 -11.27
CA GLU A 127 -16.73 16.14 -12.70
C GLU A 127 -15.58 15.64 -13.58
#